data_AF-A0AAV1EPV7-F1
#
_entry.id   AF-A0AAV1EPV7-F1
#
_cell.length_a   1.000
_cell.length_b   1.000
_cell.length_c   1.000
_cell.angle_alpha   90.00
_cell.angle_beta   90.00
_cell.angle_gamma   90.00
#
_symmetry.space_group_name_H-M   'P 1'
#
loop_
_entity.id
_entity.type
_entity.pdbx_description
1 polymer ?
#
loop_
_entity_poly.entity_id
_entity_poly.type
_entity_poly.pdbx_seq_one_letter_code
_entity_poly.pdbx_strand_id
1 'polypeptide(L)'
;MATQVMSEEKSPTLSMIAPLYTLLLKEMTSTPEDSNIVKEKDMLIVTSAVEPHFKALLFLSDEERNNNFSRLQTEVVVELSDEDDDDDGEAEAGMKPPLPKKSKESSTSESLLGEDYRPKIKGGGPQQTRAEKAEDKIKRYRAVRPAGLQDNPLAWWRANEKEHPFLAHKVIPPCPRDQLVSERVFSSAGDLSPQKGAAST
;
A
#
# COMPACT_ATOMS: atom_id res chain seq x y z
N MET A 1 -32.81 12.24 22.24
CA MET A 1 -34.28 12.44 22.39
C MET A 1 -35.00 11.22 22.96
N ALA A 2 -34.55 9.98 22.78
CA ALA A 2 -35.21 8.80 23.37
C ALA A 2 -34.97 8.60 24.88
N THR A 3 -33.75 8.87 25.36
CA THR A 3 -33.38 8.70 26.79
C THR A 3 -34.16 9.63 27.71
N GLN A 4 -34.44 10.85 27.27
CA GLN A 4 -35.22 11.82 28.04
C GLN A 4 -36.70 11.41 28.18
N VAL A 5 -37.31 10.92 27.09
CA VAL A 5 -38.69 10.42 27.10
C VAL A 5 -38.85 9.23 28.05
N MET A 6 -37.86 8.33 28.11
CA MET A 6 -37.87 7.19 29.03
C MET A 6 -37.70 7.61 30.51
N SER A 7 -36.95 8.68 30.78
CA SER A 7 -36.72 9.16 32.15
C SER A 7 -37.89 9.95 32.73
N GLU A 8 -38.79 10.47 31.90
CA GLU A 8 -39.96 11.25 32.32
C GLU A 8 -41.22 10.37 32.50
N GLU A 9 -41.24 9.14 31.96
CA GLU A 9 -42.36 8.21 32.14
C GLU A 9 -42.33 7.50 33.51
N LYS A 10 -43.39 7.74 34.30
CA LYS A 10 -43.62 7.09 35.60
C LYS A 10 -43.89 5.57 35.47
N SER A 11 -44.36 5.12 34.31
CA SER A 11 -44.70 3.72 34.03
C SER A 11 -44.52 3.44 32.53
N PRO A 12 -43.30 3.10 32.07
CA PRO A 12 -43.07 2.82 30.66
C PRO A 12 -43.90 1.62 30.22
N THR A 13 -44.77 1.84 29.25
CA THR A 13 -45.67 0.79 28.76
C THR A 13 -44.95 -0.02 27.67
N LEU A 14 -45.15 -1.35 27.60
CA LEU A 14 -44.61 -2.20 26.53
C LEU A 14 -44.92 -1.67 25.12
N SER A 15 -46.05 -0.97 24.97
CA SER A 15 -46.45 -0.31 23.73
C SER A 15 -45.51 0.82 23.26
N MET A 16 -44.72 1.43 24.15
CA MET A 16 -43.76 2.49 23.80
C MET A 16 -42.39 1.96 23.40
N ILE A 17 -42.08 0.70 23.73
CA ILE A 17 -40.78 0.09 23.41
C ILE A 17 -40.62 -0.07 21.90
N ALA A 18 -41.66 -0.51 21.18
CA ALA A 18 -41.57 -0.72 19.74
C ALA A 18 -41.35 0.59 18.95
N PRO A 19 -42.09 1.69 19.20
CA PRO A 19 -41.80 2.99 18.59
C PRO A 19 -40.42 3.56 18.95
N LEU A 20 -39.96 3.39 20.19
CA LEU A 20 -38.63 3.87 20.59
C LEU A 20 -37.51 3.05 19.95
N TYR A 21 -37.69 1.74 19.80
CA TYR A 21 -36.75 0.87 19.11
C TYR A 21 -36.60 1.25 17.63
N THR A 22 -37.69 1.55 16.93
CA THR A 22 -37.63 2.01 15.54
C THR A 22 -36.98 3.37 15.40
N LEU A 23 -37.22 4.29 16.34
CA LEU A 23 -36.55 5.59 16.38
C LEU A 23 -35.04 5.47 16.62
N LEU A 24 -34.62 4.62 17.55
CA LEU A 24 -33.20 4.35 17.81
C LEU A 24 -32.53 3.71 16.60
N LEU A 25 -33.16 2.72 15.96
CA LEU A 25 -32.63 2.12 14.73
C LEU A 25 -32.49 3.15 13.61
N LYS A 26 -33.47 4.05 13.47
CA LYS A 26 -33.44 5.13 12.48
C LYS A 26 -32.37 6.17 12.78
N GLU A 27 -32.07 6.44 14.05
CA GLU A 27 -31.01 7.38 14.45
C GLU A 27 -29.62 6.75 14.34
N MET A 28 -29.52 5.42 14.53
CA MET A 28 -28.29 4.63 14.40
C MET A 28 -28.02 4.13 12.98
N THR A 29 -28.81 4.53 11.98
CA THR A 29 -28.48 4.21 10.58
C THR A 29 -27.26 5.02 10.17
N SER A 30 -26.24 4.34 9.65
CA SER A 30 -24.99 4.96 9.22
C SER A 30 -25.26 6.13 8.27
N THR A 31 -24.77 7.31 8.65
CA THR A 31 -24.88 8.52 7.83
C THR A 31 -23.73 8.57 6.82
N PRO A 32 -23.83 9.34 5.73
CA PRO A 32 -22.71 9.50 4.80
C PRO A 32 -21.46 10.09 5.47
N GLU A 33 -21.57 10.81 6.59
CA GLU A 33 -20.39 11.28 7.35
C GLU A 33 -19.63 10.13 8.02
N ASP A 34 -20.33 9.10 8.52
CA ASP A 34 -19.71 7.88 9.06
C ASP A 34 -18.85 7.17 8.01
N SER A 35 -19.12 7.39 6.72
CA SER A 35 -18.32 6.86 5.61
C SER A 35 -16.85 7.23 5.73
N ASN A 36 -16.52 8.42 6.24
CA ASN A 36 -15.12 8.82 6.42
C ASN A 36 -14.43 8.01 7.52
N ILE A 37 -15.11 7.77 8.63
CA ILE A 37 -14.60 6.96 9.76
C ILE A 37 -14.43 5.50 9.33
N VAL A 38 -15.40 4.97 8.56
CA VAL A 38 -15.32 3.61 8.00
C VAL A 38 -14.14 3.49 7.04
N LYS A 39 -13.93 4.47 6.14
CA LYS A 39 -12.79 4.50 5.23
C LYS A 39 -11.44 4.59 5.97
N GLU A 40 -11.37 5.39 7.04
CA GLU A 40 -10.17 5.51 7.86
C GLU A 40 -9.83 4.19 8.55
N LYS A 41 -10.83 3.54 9.18
CA LYS A 41 -10.66 2.20 9.77
C LYS A 41 -10.16 1.20 8.75
N ASP A 42 -10.77 1.17 7.58
CA ASP A 42 -10.40 0.30 6.47
C ASP A 42 -8.94 0.50 6.01
N MET A 43 -8.51 1.76 5.90
CA MET A 43 -7.13 2.12 5.59
C MET A 43 -6.17 1.60 6.68
N LEU A 44 -6.48 1.82 7.95
CA LEU A 44 -5.66 1.35 9.07
C LEU A 44 -5.51 -0.18 9.08
N ILE A 45 -6.57 -0.91 8.76
CA ILE A 45 -6.56 -2.38 8.66
C ILE A 45 -5.65 -2.83 7.50
N VAL A 46 -5.73 -2.20 6.33
CA VAL A 46 -4.81 -2.49 5.20
C VAL A 46 -3.36 -2.19 5.58
N THR A 47 -3.07 -1.05 6.19
CA THR A 47 -1.72 -0.70 6.64
C THR A 47 -1.18 -1.72 7.65
N SER A 48 -2.03 -2.17 8.58
CA SER A 48 -1.67 -3.20 9.57
C SER A 48 -1.30 -4.54 8.94
N ALA A 49 -1.88 -4.86 7.78
CA ALA A 49 -1.55 -6.09 7.05
C ALA A 49 -0.13 -6.06 6.47
N VAL A 50 0.39 -4.87 6.15
CA VAL A 50 1.76 -4.66 5.66
C VAL A 50 2.74 -4.42 6.82
N GLU A 51 2.25 -4.25 8.04
CA GLU A 51 3.10 -4.10 9.23
C GLU A 51 3.58 -5.49 9.71
N PRO A 52 4.89 -5.79 9.73
CA PRO A 52 5.41 -7.14 9.99
C PRO A 52 4.96 -7.74 11.32
N HIS A 53 4.71 -6.90 12.32
CA HIS A 53 4.21 -7.27 13.65
C HIS A 53 2.72 -7.64 13.64
N PHE A 54 1.91 -6.87 12.91
CA PHE A 54 0.45 -6.97 12.94
C PHE A 54 -0.13 -7.72 11.74
N LYS A 55 0.71 -8.20 10.82
CA LYS A 55 0.29 -8.92 9.60
C LYS A 55 -0.59 -10.16 9.84
N ALA A 56 -0.57 -10.73 11.05
CA ALA A 56 -1.44 -11.84 11.41
C ALA A 56 -2.92 -11.41 11.59
N LEU A 57 -3.16 -10.12 11.84
CA LEU A 57 -4.48 -9.51 12.02
C LEU A 57 -5.36 -10.26 13.02
N LEU A 58 -4.79 -10.66 14.17
CA LEU A 58 -5.46 -11.47 15.21
C LEU A 58 -6.68 -10.81 15.86
N PHE A 59 -6.88 -9.51 15.62
CA PHE A 59 -8.03 -8.74 16.10
C PHE A 59 -9.24 -8.81 15.15
N LEU A 60 -9.11 -9.47 14.00
CA LEU A 60 -10.17 -9.67 13.00
C LEU A 60 -10.63 -11.12 12.96
N SER A 61 -11.86 -11.34 12.50
CA SER A 61 -12.32 -12.67 12.10
C SER A 61 -11.58 -13.18 10.86
N ASP A 62 -11.63 -14.50 10.62
CA ASP A 62 -11.01 -15.11 9.44
C ASP A 62 -11.54 -14.56 8.11
N GLU A 63 -12.84 -14.23 8.08
CA GLU A 63 -13.49 -13.63 6.92
C GLU A 63 -12.98 -12.20 6.66
N GLU A 64 -13.00 -11.34 7.67
CA GLU A 64 -12.50 -9.96 7.58
C GLU A 64 -11.02 -9.92 7.21
N ARG A 65 -10.22 -10.82 7.79
CA ARG A 65 -8.80 -10.98 7.48
C ARG A 65 -8.60 -11.36 6.01
N ASN A 66 -9.35 -12.33 5.51
CA ASN A 66 -9.27 -12.72 4.10
C ASN A 66 -9.69 -11.58 3.17
N ASN A 67 -10.77 -10.87 3.48
CA ASN A 67 -11.23 -9.71 2.70
C ASN A 67 -10.16 -8.61 2.63
N ASN A 68 -9.48 -8.34 3.75
CA ASN A 68 -8.39 -7.38 3.79
C ASN A 68 -7.24 -7.75 2.84
N PHE A 69 -6.80 -9.01 2.85
CA PHE A 69 -5.75 -9.45 1.94
C PHE A 69 -6.20 -9.56 0.48
N SER A 70 -7.47 -9.83 0.21
CA SER A 70 -8.03 -9.74 -1.15
C SER A 70 -7.94 -8.31 -1.67
N ARG A 71 -8.21 -7.31 -0.82
CA ARG A 71 -8.01 -5.90 -1.16
C ARG A 71 -6.53 -5.58 -1.39
N LEU A 72 -5.63 -6.06 -0.53
CA LEU A 72 -4.19 -5.91 -0.76
C LEU A 72 -3.75 -6.57 -2.07
N GLN A 73 -4.30 -7.73 -2.43
CA GLN A 73 -4.07 -8.39 -3.72
C GLN A 73 -4.53 -7.52 -4.89
N THR A 74 -5.70 -6.87 -4.81
CA THR A 74 -6.13 -5.94 -5.86
C THR A 74 -5.17 -4.76 -6.03
N GLU A 75 -4.60 -4.24 -4.95
CA GLU A 75 -3.57 -3.18 -5.02
C GLU A 75 -2.27 -3.69 -5.66
N VAL A 76 -1.84 -4.91 -5.33
CA VAL A 76 -0.69 -5.58 -5.98
C VAL A 76 -0.95 -5.79 -7.46
N VAL A 77 -2.17 -6.21 -7.81
CA VAL A 77 -2.58 -6.31 -9.21
C VAL A 77 -2.37 -4.93 -9.82
N VAL A 78 -3.01 -3.86 -9.33
CA VAL A 78 -2.93 -2.50 -9.91
C VAL A 78 -1.50 -2.02 -10.16
N GLU A 79 -0.53 -2.14 -9.26
CA GLU A 79 0.84 -1.69 -9.60
C GLU A 79 1.55 -2.56 -10.64
N LEU A 80 1.17 -3.84 -10.79
CA LEU A 80 1.75 -4.71 -11.82
C LEU A 80 1.32 -4.37 -13.26
N SER A 81 0.51 -3.32 -13.50
CA SER A 81 0.24 -2.86 -14.88
C SER A 81 1.33 -1.98 -15.46
N ASP A 82 2.12 -1.30 -14.63
CA ASP A 82 2.99 -0.24 -15.12
C ASP A 82 4.34 -0.75 -15.66
N GLU A 83 4.53 -2.08 -15.73
CA GLU A 83 5.79 -2.72 -16.15
C GLU A 83 5.69 -3.48 -17.50
N ASP A 84 4.52 -3.54 -18.16
CA ASP A 84 4.30 -4.37 -19.38
C ASP A 84 3.77 -3.58 -20.63
N ASP A 85 3.81 -2.24 -20.66
CA ASP A 85 3.37 -1.42 -21.83
C ASP A 85 4.55 -0.78 -22.60
N ASP A 86 5.53 -1.59 -22.99
CA ASP A 86 6.52 -1.24 -24.03
C ASP A 86 6.72 -2.45 -24.96
N ASP A 87 5.70 -2.76 -25.79
CA ASP A 87 5.92 -3.52 -27.04
C ASP A 87 4.87 -3.17 -28.10
N ASP A 88 5.28 -2.23 -28.94
CA ASP A 88 5.12 -2.18 -30.40
C ASP A 88 3.70 -2.24 -31.01
N GLY A 89 3.25 -1.06 -31.45
CA GLY A 89 2.14 -0.92 -32.38
C GLY A 89 2.45 0.12 -33.44
N GLU A 90 3.32 -0.18 -34.41
CA GLU A 90 3.26 0.50 -35.71
C GLU A 90 3.75 -0.42 -36.85
N ALA A 91 2.78 -1.07 -37.49
CA ALA A 91 2.99 -1.69 -38.79
C ALA A 91 2.81 -0.63 -39.89
N GLU A 92 3.89 -0.16 -40.51
CA GLU A 92 3.85 0.35 -41.88
C GLU A 92 5.12 -0.04 -42.64
N ALA A 93 4.91 -0.56 -43.86
CA ALA A 93 5.91 -1.18 -44.69
C ALA A 93 6.65 -0.14 -45.57
N GLY A 94 7.99 -0.14 -45.54
CA GLY A 94 8.78 0.64 -46.50
C GLY A 94 10.31 0.46 -46.39
N MET A 95 10.87 -0.36 -47.28
CA MET A 95 12.26 -0.45 -47.79
C MET A 95 13.52 -0.18 -46.89
N LYS A 96 14.41 -1.21 -46.84
CA LYS A 96 15.85 -1.32 -46.39
C LYS A 96 16.85 -0.28 -46.99
N PRO A 97 18.19 -0.23 -46.64
CA PRO A 97 19.02 -0.69 -45.46
C PRO A 97 20.15 0.34 -45.02
N PRO A 98 21.24 0.02 -44.25
CA PRO A 98 21.48 -0.68 -42.97
C PRO A 98 22.28 0.15 -41.90
N LEU A 99 22.57 -0.47 -40.73
CA LEU A 99 23.60 -0.18 -39.68
C LEU A 99 23.15 0.52 -38.37
N PRO A 100 23.79 0.24 -37.21
CA PRO A 100 23.99 -1.05 -36.55
C PRO A 100 23.25 -1.09 -35.20
N LYS A 101 22.63 -2.24 -34.90
CA LYS A 101 21.97 -2.49 -33.61
C LYS A 101 23.04 -2.60 -32.52
N LYS A 102 22.94 -1.78 -31.46
CA LYS A 102 23.70 -1.99 -30.22
C LYS A 102 23.15 -3.27 -29.57
N SER A 103 23.83 -4.38 -29.82
CA SER A 103 23.53 -5.65 -29.17
C SER A 103 23.89 -5.55 -27.69
N LYS A 104 22.92 -5.90 -26.83
CA LYS A 104 23.16 -6.46 -25.49
C LYS A 104 24.44 -7.29 -25.53
N GLU A 105 25.30 -7.12 -24.53
CA GLU A 105 26.42 -8.02 -24.30
C GLU A 105 25.86 -9.43 -24.12
N SER A 106 25.77 -10.18 -25.22
CA SER A 106 25.56 -11.62 -25.16
C SER A 106 26.80 -12.18 -24.52
N SER A 107 26.60 -12.84 -23.39
CA SER A 107 27.67 -13.48 -22.64
C SER A 107 28.52 -14.30 -23.61
N THR A 108 29.85 -14.24 -23.48
CA THR A 108 30.82 -14.93 -24.37
C THR A 108 30.51 -16.43 -24.51
N SER A 109 29.85 -16.99 -23.49
CA SER A 109 29.29 -18.35 -23.48
C SER A 109 28.17 -18.58 -24.49
N GLU A 110 27.24 -17.63 -24.69
CA GLU A 110 26.18 -17.72 -25.70
C GLU A 110 26.74 -17.64 -27.12
N SER A 111 27.78 -16.82 -27.34
CA SER A 111 28.39 -16.71 -28.66
C SER A 111 29.25 -17.92 -29.04
N LEU A 112 29.82 -18.64 -28.07
CA LEU A 112 30.63 -19.84 -28.29
C LEU A 112 29.78 -21.12 -28.41
N LEU A 113 28.72 -21.23 -27.61
CA LEU A 113 27.89 -22.43 -27.55
C LEU A 113 26.77 -22.44 -28.61
N GLY A 114 26.53 -21.29 -29.25
CA GLY A 114 25.62 -21.17 -30.38
C GLY A 114 24.15 -21.46 -30.05
N GLU A 115 23.32 -21.36 -31.07
CA GLU A 115 21.87 -21.57 -31.00
C GLU A 115 21.47 -22.99 -30.57
N ASP A 116 22.41 -23.94 -30.60
CA ASP A 116 22.24 -25.35 -30.24
C ASP A 116 22.13 -25.58 -28.72
N TYR A 117 22.69 -24.68 -27.90
CA TYR A 117 22.55 -24.72 -26.44
C TYR A 117 21.38 -23.89 -25.93
N ARG A 118 20.67 -23.19 -26.81
CA ARG A 118 19.48 -22.43 -26.44
C ARG A 118 18.40 -23.44 -26.05
N PRO A 119 17.97 -23.50 -24.77
CA PRO A 119 16.94 -24.45 -24.38
C PRO A 119 15.71 -24.16 -25.22
N LYS A 120 15.28 -25.13 -26.04
CA LYS A 120 13.99 -25.08 -26.74
C LYS A 120 12.90 -25.29 -25.68
N ILE A 121 12.72 -24.29 -24.83
CA ILE A 121 11.54 -24.19 -23.99
C ILE A 121 10.40 -24.10 -24.99
N LYS A 122 9.61 -25.17 -25.10
CA LYS A 122 8.28 -25.10 -25.69
C LYS A 122 7.49 -24.13 -24.81
N GLY A 123 7.62 -22.84 -25.11
CA GLY A 123 7.05 -21.72 -24.36
C GLY A 123 5.55 -21.65 -24.58
N GLY A 124 4.86 -22.63 -24.02
CA GLY A 124 3.43 -22.66 -23.81
C GLY A 124 3.16 -23.18 -22.40
N GLY A 125 3.92 -22.67 -21.41
CA GLY A 125 3.48 -22.74 -20.03
C GLY A 125 2.27 -21.80 -19.87
N PRO A 126 1.32 -22.08 -18.96
CA PRO A 126 0.23 -21.17 -18.69
C PRO A 126 0.84 -19.80 -18.39
N GLN A 127 0.52 -18.80 -19.21
CA GLN A 127 0.92 -17.42 -18.95
C GLN A 127 0.14 -17.01 -17.70
N GLN A 128 0.79 -17.19 -16.54
CA GLN A 128 0.19 -16.99 -15.23
C GLN A 128 -0.47 -15.61 -15.22
N THR A 129 -1.78 -15.57 -14.97
CA THR A 129 -2.52 -14.31 -15.07
C THR A 129 -2.01 -13.33 -14.03
N ARG A 130 -2.14 -12.02 -14.27
CA ARG A 130 -1.73 -10.97 -13.32
C ARG A 130 -2.30 -11.19 -11.92
N ALA A 131 -3.57 -11.59 -11.85
CA ALA A 131 -4.27 -11.91 -10.61
C ALA A 131 -3.62 -13.09 -9.87
N GLU A 132 -3.23 -14.13 -10.61
CA GLU A 132 -2.60 -15.33 -10.08
C GLU A 132 -1.16 -15.04 -9.60
N LYS A 133 -0.39 -14.22 -10.34
CA LYS A 133 0.92 -13.72 -9.86
C LYS A 133 0.77 -12.91 -8.56
N ALA A 134 -0.25 -12.06 -8.46
CA ALA A 134 -0.52 -11.27 -7.26
C ALA A 134 -0.94 -12.17 -6.08
N GLU A 135 -1.74 -13.19 -6.33
CA GLU A 135 -2.13 -14.19 -5.33
C GLU A 135 -0.90 -14.87 -4.74
N ASP A 136 -0.01 -15.37 -5.58
CA ASP A 136 1.22 -16.04 -5.16
C ASP A 136 2.15 -15.11 -4.37
N LYS A 137 2.20 -13.82 -4.71
CA LYS A 137 2.96 -12.81 -3.95
C LYS A 137 2.38 -12.63 -2.53
N ILE A 138 1.07 -12.45 -2.41
CA ILE A 138 0.40 -12.28 -1.12
C ILE A 138 0.46 -13.57 -0.29
N LYS A 139 0.28 -14.73 -0.91
CA LYS A 139 0.36 -16.04 -0.26
C LYS A 139 1.75 -16.30 0.32
N ARG A 140 2.82 -16.00 -0.44
CA ARG A 140 4.19 -16.05 0.07
C ARG A 140 4.38 -15.12 1.27
N TYR A 141 3.90 -13.88 1.18
CA TYR A 141 4.02 -12.90 2.26
C TYR A 141 3.34 -13.36 3.57
N ARG A 142 2.13 -13.94 3.45
CA ARG A 142 1.39 -14.50 4.59
C ARG A 142 2.13 -15.65 5.25
N ALA A 143 2.87 -16.45 4.47
CA ALA A 143 3.63 -17.60 4.97
C ALA A 143 4.92 -17.20 5.69
N VAL A 144 5.49 -16.03 5.42
CA VAL A 144 6.67 -15.53 6.15
C VAL A 144 6.33 -15.42 7.65
N ARG A 145 7.27 -15.70 8.53
CA ARG A 145 7.05 -15.51 9.98
C ARG A 145 6.85 -14.01 10.30
N PRO A 146 5.92 -13.62 11.18
CA PRO A 146 5.83 -12.25 11.70
C PRO A 146 7.14 -11.83 12.39
N ALA A 147 7.46 -10.54 12.33
CA ALA A 147 8.57 -9.99 13.11
C ALA A 147 8.27 -10.07 14.62
N GLY A 148 9.28 -10.20 15.45
CA GLY A 148 9.12 -10.11 16.90
C GLY A 148 8.78 -8.67 17.30
N LEU A 149 7.97 -8.47 18.35
CA LEU A 149 7.49 -7.14 18.77
C LEU A 149 8.59 -6.10 19.09
N GLN A 150 9.84 -6.54 19.26
CA GLN A 150 10.99 -5.69 19.56
C GLN A 150 11.86 -5.43 18.31
N ASP A 151 11.55 -6.08 17.19
CA ASP A 151 12.31 -5.93 15.96
C ASP A 151 11.94 -4.62 15.26
N ASN A 152 12.90 -3.99 14.60
CA ASN A 152 12.62 -2.79 13.81
C ASN A 152 11.91 -3.19 12.51
N PRO A 153 10.68 -2.70 12.24
CA PRO A 153 9.91 -3.11 11.07
C PRO A 153 10.56 -2.65 9.76
N LEU A 154 11.28 -1.52 9.76
CA LEU A 154 12.04 -1.07 8.59
C LEU A 154 13.23 -1.99 8.31
N ALA A 155 13.92 -2.45 9.34
CA ALA A 155 15.03 -3.40 9.18
C ALA A 155 14.54 -4.75 8.65
N TRP A 156 13.37 -5.20 9.12
CA TRP A 156 12.69 -6.39 8.62
C TRP A 156 12.35 -6.23 7.13
N TRP A 157 11.74 -5.10 6.74
CA TRP A 157 11.40 -4.84 5.35
C TRP A 157 12.62 -4.73 4.44
N ARG A 158 13.75 -4.15 4.91
CA ARG A 158 15.01 -4.15 4.15
C ARG A 158 15.59 -5.54 3.93
N ALA A 159 15.45 -6.44 4.90
CA ALA A 159 15.88 -7.83 4.74
C ALA A 159 14.96 -8.59 3.75
N ASN A 160 13.67 -8.27 3.75
CA ASN A 160 12.64 -8.96 2.98
C ASN A 160 12.28 -8.24 1.65
N GLU A 161 12.97 -7.14 1.32
CA GLU A 161 12.69 -6.25 0.19
C GLU A 161 12.76 -7.00 -1.15
N LYS A 162 13.77 -7.87 -1.30
CA LYS A 162 13.96 -8.67 -2.52
C LYS A 162 12.86 -9.70 -2.73
N GLU A 163 12.28 -10.22 -1.65
CA GLU A 163 11.22 -11.23 -1.70
C GLU A 163 9.84 -10.59 -1.92
N HIS A 164 9.67 -9.37 -1.41
CA HIS A 164 8.40 -8.64 -1.43
C HIS A 164 8.57 -7.16 -1.79
N PRO A 165 9.05 -6.84 -3.00
CA PRO A 165 9.41 -5.47 -3.39
C PRO A 165 8.21 -4.51 -3.37
N PHE A 166 7.04 -4.95 -3.82
CA PHE A 166 5.80 -4.16 -3.80
C PHE A 166 5.38 -3.77 -2.37
N LEU A 167 5.38 -4.73 -1.45
CA LEU A 167 4.97 -4.47 -0.08
C LEU A 167 6.01 -3.62 0.67
N ALA A 168 7.30 -3.85 0.38
CA ALA A 168 8.39 -3.03 0.88
C ALA A 168 8.28 -1.58 0.39
N HIS A 169 7.92 -1.36 -0.88
CA HIS A 169 7.73 -0.03 -1.45
C HIS A 169 6.62 0.77 -0.77
N LYS A 170 5.53 0.10 -0.36
CA LYS A 170 4.43 0.73 0.40
C LYS A 170 4.83 1.17 1.80
N VAL A 171 5.78 0.49 2.44
CA VAL A 171 6.22 0.78 3.82
C VAL A 171 7.47 1.66 3.87
N ILE A 172 8.38 1.47 2.92
CA ILE A 172 9.62 2.21 2.75
C ILE A 172 9.46 3.05 1.48
N PRO A 173 8.80 4.22 1.55
CA PRO A 173 8.66 5.06 0.37
C PRO A 173 10.05 5.46 -0.17
N PRO A 174 10.24 5.57 -1.50
CA PRO A 174 11.51 5.88 -2.15
C PRO A 174 12.15 7.23 -1.79
N CYS A 175 11.49 8.06 -0.98
CA CYS A 175 12.01 9.36 -0.61
C CYS A 175 13.23 9.23 0.31
N PRO A 176 14.32 9.98 0.05
CA PRO A 176 15.35 10.18 1.05
C PRO A 176 14.69 10.68 2.33
N ARG A 177 15.02 10.05 3.46
CA ARG A 177 14.60 10.39 4.83
C ARG A 177 14.74 11.88 5.16
N ASP A 178 15.55 12.61 4.38
CA ASP A 178 15.91 14.02 4.56
C ASP A 178 14.91 15.02 3.95
N GLN A 179 13.88 14.57 3.24
CA GLN A 179 12.82 15.47 2.73
C GLN A 179 11.62 15.61 3.68
N LEU A 180 11.61 14.91 4.82
CA LEU A 180 10.63 15.07 5.90
C LEU A 180 11.10 16.05 7.00
N VAL A 181 11.92 17.04 6.65
CA VAL A 181 12.26 18.15 7.57
C VAL A 181 11.37 19.35 7.26
N SER A 182 10.07 19.26 7.60
CA SER A 182 9.20 20.44 7.52
C SER A 182 9.17 21.28 8.80
N GLU A 183 10.04 21.02 9.79
CA GLU A 183 10.09 21.82 11.01
C GLU A 183 11.46 22.46 11.27
N ARG A 184 11.44 23.79 11.17
CA ARG A 184 12.33 24.77 11.81
C ARG A 184 13.70 25.07 11.16
N VAL A 185 13.66 25.60 9.93
CA VAL A 185 14.69 26.56 9.46
C VAL A 185 14.10 27.97 9.43
N PHE A 186 13.72 28.49 10.59
CA PHE A 186 13.40 29.91 10.76
C PHE A 186 13.71 30.34 12.20
N SER A 187 14.98 30.39 12.57
CA SER A 187 15.41 31.14 13.77
C SER A 187 16.86 31.65 13.67
N SER A 188 17.34 31.98 12.46
CA SER A 188 18.66 32.62 12.33
C SER A 188 18.72 33.66 11.20
N ALA A 189 17.68 34.48 11.07
CA ALA A 189 17.70 35.67 10.20
C ALA A 189 16.83 36.80 10.75
N GLY A 190 16.87 37.01 12.08
CA GLY A 190 16.08 38.03 12.77
C GLY A 190 16.85 38.80 13.84
N ASP A 191 18.18 38.80 13.80
CA ASP A 191 18.99 39.67 14.65
C ASP A 191 19.86 40.61 13.80
N LEU A 192 19.22 41.68 13.33
CA LEU A 192 19.89 42.92 12.98
C LEU A 192 19.18 44.04 13.76
N SER A 193 19.42 44.08 15.06
CA SER A 193 19.14 45.27 15.87
C SER A 193 20.37 46.19 15.81
N PRO A 194 20.33 47.36 15.17
CA PRO A 194 21.34 48.38 15.44
C PRO A 194 20.97 49.09 16.75
N GLN A 195 21.49 48.61 17.87
CA GLN A 195 21.53 49.37 19.13
C GLN A 195 22.95 49.83 19.45
N LYS A 196 23.22 51.12 19.19
CA LYS A 196 23.89 52.12 20.07
C LYS A 196 24.22 53.34 19.20
N GLY A 197 23.79 54.57 19.50
CA GLY A 197 23.52 55.15 20.80
C GLY A 197 24.71 55.97 21.28
N ALA A 198 24.69 57.25 20.89
CA ALA A 198 25.30 58.42 21.52
C ALA A 198 26.83 58.58 21.53
N ALA A 199 27.24 59.67 20.85
CA ALA A 199 28.43 60.44 21.13
C ALA A 199 28.38 61.04 22.55
N SER A 200 29.50 60.99 23.25
CA SER A 200 29.92 61.95 24.28
C SER A 200 31.40 61.78 24.56
N THR A 201 32.21 62.66 23.96
CA THR A 201 33.15 63.57 24.65
C THR A 201 33.57 64.62 23.62
#